data_AF-A0A385SQE9-F1
#
_entry.id   AF-A0A385SQE9-F1
#
_cell.length_a   1.000
_cell.length_b   1.000
_cell.length_c   1.000
_cell.angle_alpha   90.00
_cell.angle_beta   90.00
_cell.angle_gamma   90.00
#
_symmetry.space_group_name_H-M   'P 1'
#
loop_
_entity.id
_entity.type
_entity.pdbx_description
1 polymer ?
#
loop_
_entity_poly.entity_id
_entity_poly.type
_entity_poly.pdbx_seq_one_letter_code
_entity_poly.pdbx_strand_id
1 'polypeptide(L)'
;MIIGAIAVAAIGILIYVMHNLRISTIREYKGKYDYINGHEIKNYKKVFLCFGIAAMLIINLYGMGKLFSIGVWFFVRLFISVAGGTLIAYVAFLILDYYYPTILNRKLRKWRFMPRKGSTGNTLRLLSEEEEDVHLEEGMKAEESAFSIDYDVWIDERSGEVKIEKYPGHLQALRCNSCGFYTMKVVREEITKEPGPDGPGELIKHYQCYYCKSVRATAFNISTREADDYKNSPRMAFRRSKNVEMIRLEIQTNTGGKKFFEFQSVGQAQKFLEEYDSEKP
;
A
#
# COMPACT_ATOMS: atom_id res chain seq x y z
N MET A 1 -31.37 -1.74 16.46
CA MET A 1 -29.92 -1.63 16.71
C MET A 1 -29.24 -3.00 16.87
N ILE A 2 -29.68 -3.86 17.80
CA ILE A 2 -29.08 -5.20 17.99
C ILE A 2 -29.16 -6.07 16.72
N ILE A 3 -30.35 -6.21 16.13
CA ILE A 3 -30.54 -6.96 14.87
C ILE A 3 -29.64 -6.41 13.76
N GLY A 4 -29.51 -5.08 13.66
CA GLY A 4 -28.62 -4.43 12.70
C GLY A 4 -27.15 -4.75 12.95
N ALA A 5 -26.69 -4.74 14.20
CA ALA A 5 -25.33 -5.10 14.55
C ALA A 5 -25.00 -6.56 14.18
N ILE A 6 -25.93 -7.48 14.48
CA ILE A 6 -25.81 -8.89 14.11
C ILE A 6 -25.76 -9.06 12.59
N ALA A 7 -26.65 -8.39 11.87
CA ALA A 7 -26.70 -8.46 10.40
C ALA A 7 -25.40 -7.96 9.76
N VAL A 8 -24.85 -6.82 10.21
CA VAL A 8 -23.60 -6.27 9.68
C VAL A 8 -22.40 -7.15 10.03
N ALA A 9 -22.34 -7.68 11.25
CA ALA A 9 -21.30 -8.64 11.63
C ALA A 9 -21.36 -9.92 10.77
N ALA A 10 -22.56 -10.43 10.51
CA ALA A 10 -22.77 -11.59 9.64
C ALA A 10 -22.31 -11.31 8.20
N ILE A 11 -22.54 -10.11 7.67
CA ILE A 11 -22.00 -9.70 6.35
C ILE A 11 -20.46 -9.72 6.36
N GLY A 12 -19.82 -9.22 7.41
CA GLY A 12 -18.36 -9.28 7.55
C GLY A 12 -17.83 -10.72 7.53
N ILE A 13 -18.47 -11.61 8.29
CA ILE A 13 -18.14 -13.04 8.31
C ILE A 13 -18.36 -13.67 6.93
N LEU A 14 -19.46 -13.35 6.26
CA LEU A 14 -19.76 -13.85 4.91
C LEU A 14 -18.67 -13.44 3.91
N ILE A 15 -18.22 -12.18 3.93
CA ILE A 15 -17.12 -11.71 3.07
C ILE A 15 -15.83 -12.52 3.33
N TYR A 16 -15.51 -12.76 4.61
CA TYR A 16 -14.35 -13.57 4.98
C TYR A 16 -14.46 -15.02 4.46
N VAL A 17 -15.62 -15.65 4.65
CA VAL A 17 -15.87 -17.02 4.18
C VAL A 17 -15.82 -17.10 2.67
N MET A 18 -16.49 -16.18 1.94
CA MET A 18 -16.45 -16.12 0.48
C MET A 18 -15.02 -15.94 -0.05
N HIS A 19 -14.21 -15.12 0.60
CA HIS A 19 -12.81 -14.94 0.23
C HIS A 19 -12.00 -16.24 0.35
N ASN A 20 -12.14 -16.96 1.47
CA ASN A 20 -11.45 -18.23 1.69
C ASN A 20 -11.96 -19.34 0.77
N LEU A 21 -13.28 -19.42 0.54
CA LEU A 21 -13.87 -20.32 -0.44
C LEU A 21 -13.31 -20.04 -1.83
N ARG A 22 -13.21 -18.77 -2.23
CA ARG A 22 -12.63 -18.40 -3.52
C ARG A 22 -11.18 -18.87 -3.64
N ILE A 23 -10.35 -18.70 -2.61
CA ILE A 23 -8.97 -19.23 -2.60
C ILE A 23 -8.95 -20.75 -2.76
N SER A 24 -9.83 -21.46 -2.06
CA SER A 24 -9.92 -22.93 -2.12
C SER A 24 -10.34 -23.43 -3.50
N THR A 25 -11.22 -22.71 -4.19
CA THR A 25 -11.70 -23.09 -5.53
C THR A 25 -10.65 -22.95 -6.63
N ILE A 26 -9.63 -22.11 -6.44
CA ILE A 26 -8.56 -21.93 -7.42
C ILE A 26 -7.64 -23.15 -7.34
N ARG A 27 -7.47 -23.87 -8.46
CA ARG A 27 -6.64 -25.09 -8.50
C ARG A 27 -5.15 -24.76 -8.60
N GLU A 28 -4.79 -23.83 -9.46
CA GLU A 28 -3.40 -23.48 -9.73
C GLU A 28 -2.78 -22.63 -8.62
N TYR A 29 -1.53 -22.95 -8.26
CA TYR A 29 -0.81 -22.20 -7.23
C TYR A 29 -0.53 -20.76 -7.64
N LYS A 30 -0.21 -20.52 -8.92
CA LYS A 30 -0.06 -19.18 -9.47
C LYS A 30 -1.35 -18.36 -9.35
N GLY A 31 -2.49 -18.96 -9.72
CA GLY A 31 -3.79 -18.30 -9.56
C GLY A 31 -4.11 -17.97 -8.10
N LYS A 32 -3.74 -18.84 -7.14
CA LYS A 32 -3.89 -18.54 -5.71
C LYS A 32 -3.01 -17.36 -5.29
N TYR A 33 -1.75 -17.35 -5.72
CA TYR A 33 -0.81 -16.25 -5.46
C TYR A 33 -1.40 -14.92 -5.95
N ASP A 34 -1.84 -14.86 -7.21
CA ASP A 34 -2.33 -13.62 -7.84
C ASP A 34 -3.58 -13.08 -7.15
N TYR A 35 -4.53 -13.99 -6.85
CA TYR A 35 -5.75 -13.62 -6.15
C TYR A 35 -5.46 -13.08 -4.75
N ILE A 36 -4.62 -13.78 -3.97
CA ILE A 36 -4.23 -13.38 -2.62
C ILE A 36 -3.53 -12.01 -2.64
N ASN A 37 -2.52 -11.85 -3.50
CA ASN A 37 -1.74 -10.61 -3.61
C ASN A 37 -2.62 -9.40 -3.96
N GLY A 38 -3.59 -9.58 -4.87
CA GLY A 38 -4.46 -8.48 -5.31
C GLY A 38 -5.63 -8.14 -4.38
N HIS A 39 -6.11 -9.09 -3.57
CA HIS A 39 -7.43 -8.99 -2.91
C HIS A 39 -7.43 -9.22 -1.39
N GLU A 40 -6.45 -9.89 -0.80
CA GLU A 40 -6.54 -10.32 0.61
C GLU A 40 -6.68 -9.15 1.58
N ILE A 41 -5.75 -8.19 1.53
CA ILE A 41 -5.80 -6.98 2.37
C ILE A 41 -7.09 -6.18 2.10
N LYS A 42 -7.48 -6.02 0.82
CA LYS A 42 -8.69 -5.27 0.45
C LYS A 42 -9.96 -5.91 1.02
N ASN A 43 -10.07 -7.24 0.97
CA ASN A 43 -11.21 -7.95 1.52
C ASN A 43 -11.21 -7.91 3.05
N TYR A 44 -10.05 -8.07 3.70
CA TYR A 44 -9.96 -7.96 5.15
C TYR A 44 -10.32 -6.56 5.65
N LYS A 45 -9.92 -5.49 4.95
CA LYS A 45 -10.39 -4.13 5.25
C LYS A 45 -11.92 -4.02 5.20
N LYS A 46 -12.59 -4.65 4.23
CA LYS A 46 -14.06 -4.69 4.18
C LYS A 46 -14.66 -5.43 5.39
N VAL A 47 -14.05 -6.56 5.79
CA VAL A 47 -14.48 -7.33 6.97
C VAL A 47 -14.38 -6.49 8.25
N PHE A 48 -13.22 -5.86 8.50
CA PHE A 48 -13.03 -5.03 9.69
C PHE A 48 -13.86 -3.74 9.66
N LEU A 49 -14.17 -3.21 8.48
CA LEU A 49 -15.14 -2.12 8.35
C LEU A 49 -16.54 -2.56 8.82
N CYS A 50 -17.00 -3.75 8.41
CA CYS A 50 -18.26 -4.31 8.92
C CYS A 50 -18.23 -4.47 10.44
N PHE A 51 -17.13 -4.97 11.02
CA PHE A 51 -17.00 -5.08 12.48
C PHE A 51 -16.96 -3.73 13.20
N GLY A 52 -16.32 -2.70 12.61
CA GLY A 52 -16.38 -1.33 13.13
C GLY A 52 -17.79 -0.75 13.15
N ILE A 53 -18.57 -0.98 12.07
CA ILE A 53 -19.98 -0.56 12.00
C ILE A 53 -20.83 -1.34 13.01
N ALA A 54 -20.63 -2.66 13.15
CA ALA A 54 -21.33 -3.46 14.14
C ALA A 54 -21.01 -2.97 15.57
N ALA A 55 -19.75 -2.66 15.87
CA ALA A 55 -19.34 -2.09 17.14
C ALA A 55 -19.98 -0.71 17.40
N MET A 56 -20.05 0.16 16.39
CA MET A 56 -20.78 1.44 16.48
C MET A 56 -22.25 1.20 16.88
N LEU A 57 -22.94 0.26 16.25
CA LEU A 57 -24.34 -0.05 16.56
C LEU A 57 -24.52 -0.62 17.98
N ILE A 58 -23.55 -1.39 18.47
CA ILE A 58 -23.53 -1.97 19.83
C ILE A 58 -23.24 -0.88 20.87
N ILE A 59 -22.24 -0.04 20.66
CA ILE A 59 -21.94 1.10 21.55
C ILE A 59 -23.15 2.02 21.63
N ASN A 60 -23.85 2.21 20.51
CA ASN A 60 -25.08 2.97 20.51
C ASN A 60 -26.19 2.31 21.33
N LEU A 61 -26.15 1.03 21.69
CA LEU A 61 -27.16 0.46 22.59
C LEU A 61 -27.02 0.97 24.03
N TYR A 62 -25.81 1.38 24.42
CA TYR A 62 -25.53 1.80 25.79
C TYR A 62 -26.35 3.04 26.18
N GLY A 63 -27.04 2.96 27.32
CA GLY A 63 -27.84 4.05 27.86
C GLY A 63 -29.18 4.32 27.16
N MET A 64 -29.60 3.48 26.19
CA MET A 64 -30.85 3.66 25.44
C MET A 64 -32.10 3.69 26.33
N GLY A 65 -32.14 2.86 27.40
CA GLY A 65 -33.29 2.78 28.31
C GLY A 65 -33.38 3.89 29.38
N LYS A 66 -32.43 4.83 29.41
CA LYS A 66 -32.36 5.90 30.41
C LYS A 66 -32.69 7.29 29.85
N LEU A 67 -32.98 7.39 28.55
CA LEU A 67 -33.15 8.66 27.83
C LEU A 67 -34.49 8.67 27.11
N PHE A 68 -35.48 9.35 27.69
CA PHE A 68 -36.86 9.43 27.17
C PHE A 68 -37.15 10.71 26.37
N SER A 69 -36.23 11.69 26.39
CA SER A 69 -36.35 12.95 25.64
C SER A 69 -35.16 13.16 24.71
N ILE A 70 -35.43 13.75 23.54
CA ILE A 70 -34.38 14.14 22.57
C ILE A 70 -33.70 15.39 23.11
N GLY A 71 -32.48 15.23 23.60
CA GLY A 71 -31.64 16.31 24.12
C GLY A 71 -30.17 16.09 23.81
N VAL A 72 -29.28 16.86 24.44
CA VAL A 72 -27.82 16.81 24.24
C VAL A 72 -27.27 15.38 24.35
N TRP A 73 -27.83 14.56 25.24
CA TRP A 73 -27.45 13.16 25.44
C TRP A 73 -27.60 12.28 24.21
N PHE A 74 -28.54 12.57 23.31
CA PHE A 74 -28.68 11.86 22.03
C PHE A 74 -27.43 12.07 21.15
N PHE A 75 -26.98 13.33 21.02
CA PHE A 75 -25.81 13.68 20.22
C PHE A 75 -24.52 13.16 20.82
N VAL A 76 -24.37 13.23 22.15
CA VAL A 76 -23.21 12.67 22.86
C VAL A 76 -23.10 11.17 22.63
N ARG A 77 -24.23 10.44 22.74
CA ARG A 77 -24.27 8.99 22.49
C ARG A 77 -23.94 8.65 21.03
N LEU A 78 -24.51 9.37 20.06
CA LEU A 78 -24.21 9.20 18.65
C LEU A 78 -22.70 9.43 18.39
N PHE A 79 -22.15 10.50 18.93
CA PHE A 79 -20.73 10.83 18.81
C PHE A 79 -19.83 9.71 19.38
N ILE A 80 -20.09 9.24 20.60
CA ILE A 80 -19.32 8.14 21.21
C ILE A 80 -19.41 6.86 20.38
N SER A 81 -20.58 6.58 19.81
CA SER A 81 -20.80 5.39 18.96
C SER A 81 -19.99 5.45 17.68
N VAL A 82 -20.04 6.59 16.98
CA VAL A 82 -19.26 6.81 15.75
C VAL A 82 -17.76 6.75 16.08
N ALA A 83 -17.32 7.48 17.10
CA ALA A 83 -15.92 7.51 17.52
C ALA A 83 -15.39 6.10 17.84
N GLY A 84 -16.12 5.32 18.64
CA GLY A 84 -15.73 3.95 18.99
C GLY A 84 -15.66 3.00 17.78
N GLY A 85 -16.66 3.03 16.89
CA GLY A 85 -16.64 2.20 15.68
C GLY A 85 -15.52 2.59 14.72
N THR A 86 -15.29 3.89 14.52
CA THR A 86 -14.18 4.38 13.67
C THR A 86 -12.81 4.03 14.23
N LEU A 87 -12.63 4.09 15.56
CA LEU A 87 -11.37 3.71 16.21
C LEU A 87 -11.04 2.24 15.94
N ILE A 88 -12.02 1.34 16.11
CA ILE A 88 -11.83 -0.09 15.87
C ILE A 88 -11.45 -0.35 14.40
N ALA A 89 -12.18 0.25 13.46
CA ALA A 89 -11.88 0.09 12.03
C ALA A 89 -10.49 0.65 11.66
N TYR A 90 -10.14 1.83 12.19
CA TYR A 90 -8.86 2.48 11.95
C TYR A 90 -7.68 1.66 12.47
N VAL A 91 -7.74 1.19 13.72
CA VAL A 91 -6.70 0.33 14.31
C VAL A 91 -6.53 -0.95 13.49
N ALA A 92 -7.63 -1.59 13.07
CA ALA A 92 -7.55 -2.77 12.22
C ALA A 92 -6.91 -2.47 10.86
N PHE A 93 -7.17 -1.30 10.26
CA PHE A 93 -6.55 -0.91 8.98
C PHE A 93 -5.05 -0.68 9.13
N LEU A 94 -4.61 -0.04 10.22
CA LEU A 94 -3.19 0.11 10.52
C LEU A 94 -2.50 -1.25 10.67
N ILE A 95 -3.13 -2.19 11.39
CA ILE A 95 -2.58 -3.55 11.52
C ILE A 95 -2.44 -4.21 10.15
N LEU A 96 -3.44 -4.06 9.28
CA LEU A 96 -3.42 -4.64 7.93
C LEU A 96 -2.39 -3.98 6.99
N ASP A 97 -2.12 -2.68 7.14
CA ASP A 97 -1.19 -1.97 6.27
C ASP A 97 0.27 -2.11 6.71
N TYR A 98 0.54 -2.18 8.01
CA TYR A 98 1.91 -2.16 8.54
C TYR A 98 2.42 -3.52 9.02
N TYR A 99 1.57 -4.35 9.63
CA TYR A 99 2.01 -5.61 10.25
C TYR A 99 1.65 -6.84 9.43
N TYR A 100 0.47 -6.85 8.82
CA TYR A 100 0.00 -7.97 7.99
C TYR A 100 0.84 -8.28 6.74
N PRO A 101 1.50 -7.31 6.05
CA PRO A 101 2.28 -7.60 4.86
C PRO A 101 3.37 -8.66 5.07
N THR A 102 3.98 -8.73 6.26
CA THR A 102 4.97 -9.77 6.60
C THR A 102 4.36 -11.18 6.58
N ILE A 103 3.15 -11.33 7.10
CA ILE A 103 2.42 -12.60 7.12
C ILE A 103 1.98 -12.95 5.69
N LEU A 104 1.48 -11.96 4.96
CA LEU A 104 1.07 -12.10 3.57
C LEU A 104 2.24 -12.56 2.69
N ASN A 105 3.41 -11.96 2.83
CA ASN A 105 4.61 -12.32 2.06
C ASN A 105 5.05 -13.77 2.31
N ARG A 106 4.99 -14.25 3.57
CA ARG A 106 5.27 -15.66 3.88
C ARG A 106 4.27 -16.59 3.20
N LYS A 107 2.99 -16.23 3.22
CA LYS A 107 1.91 -16.99 2.55
C LYS A 107 2.09 -17.01 1.04
N LEU A 108 2.43 -15.86 0.43
CA LEU A 108 2.69 -15.73 -1.00
C LEU A 108 3.91 -16.55 -1.43
N ARG A 109 5.03 -16.47 -0.69
CA ARG A 109 6.22 -17.30 -0.94
C ARG A 109 5.91 -18.79 -0.92
N LYS A 110 5.08 -19.24 0.04
CA LYS A 110 4.62 -20.64 0.07
C LYS A 110 3.97 -21.05 -1.24
N TRP A 111 3.03 -20.25 -1.77
CA TRP A 111 2.38 -20.57 -3.03
C TRP A 111 3.31 -20.42 -4.25
N ARG A 112 4.24 -19.44 -4.25
CA ARG A 112 5.24 -19.23 -5.30
C ARG A 112 6.23 -20.39 -5.41
N PHE A 113 6.65 -21.03 -4.31
CA PHE A 113 7.68 -22.08 -4.35
C PHE A 113 7.19 -23.51 -4.11
N MET A 114 5.87 -23.73 -4.00
CA MET A 114 5.32 -25.08 -3.80
C MET A 114 5.48 -25.94 -5.06
N PRO A 115 6.05 -27.16 -5.02
CA PRO A 115 6.32 -27.96 -6.22
C PRO A 115 5.09 -28.12 -7.13
N ARG A 116 5.26 -27.84 -8.44
CA ARG A 116 4.19 -27.98 -9.43
C ARG A 116 4.14 -29.42 -9.95
N LYS A 117 2.98 -29.78 -10.50
CA LYS A 117 2.84 -30.96 -11.35
C LYS A 117 2.63 -30.51 -12.80
N GLY A 118 3.36 -31.12 -13.72
CA GLY A 118 3.18 -30.94 -15.15
C GLY A 118 1.92 -31.62 -15.66
N SER A 119 1.64 -31.43 -16.94
CA SER A 119 0.53 -32.05 -17.67
C SER A 119 0.63 -33.58 -17.68
N THR A 120 1.85 -34.11 -17.65
CA THR A 120 2.18 -35.54 -17.55
C THR A 120 1.98 -36.12 -16.14
N GLY A 121 1.74 -35.28 -15.14
CA GLY A 121 1.64 -35.66 -13.73
C GLY A 121 2.99 -35.74 -13.00
N ASN A 122 4.11 -35.60 -13.70
CA ASN A 122 5.45 -35.51 -13.11
C ASN A 122 5.61 -34.21 -12.32
N THR A 123 6.50 -34.23 -11.32
CA THR A 123 6.85 -33.02 -10.55
C THR A 123 7.79 -32.13 -11.38
N LEU A 124 7.45 -30.85 -11.50
CA LEU A 124 8.32 -29.87 -12.16
C LEU A 124 9.42 -29.41 -11.21
N ARG A 125 10.65 -29.31 -11.72
CA ARG A 125 11.78 -28.68 -11.04
C ARG A 125 11.77 -27.19 -11.35
N LEU A 126 11.98 -26.36 -10.32
CA LEU A 126 12.25 -24.94 -10.48
C LEU A 126 13.71 -24.77 -10.89
N LEU A 127 13.96 -24.01 -11.96
CA LEU A 127 15.29 -23.66 -12.43
C LEU A 127 15.90 -22.56 -11.56
N SER A 128 17.24 -22.49 -11.51
CA SER A 128 17.92 -21.28 -11.00
C SER A 128 17.89 -20.16 -12.04
N GLU A 129 18.19 -18.94 -11.61
CA GLU A 129 18.21 -17.73 -12.45
C GLU A 129 19.17 -17.91 -13.66
N GLU A 130 20.30 -18.59 -13.48
CA GLU A 130 21.25 -18.84 -14.57
C GLU A 130 20.77 -19.93 -15.54
N GLU A 131 19.99 -20.89 -15.05
CA GLU A 131 19.42 -21.98 -15.86
C GLU A 131 18.21 -21.49 -16.67
N GLU A 132 17.42 -20.57 -16.13
CA GLU A 132 16.17 -20.14 -16.75
C GLU A 132 16.36 -19.19 -17.93
N ASP A 133 17.46 -18.44 -17.98
CA ASP A 133 17.82 -17.48 -19.04
C ASP A 133 17.75 -18.05 -20.46
N VAL A 134 17.97 -19.36 -20.61
CA VAL A 134 17.90 -20.09 -21.89
C VAL A 134 16.46 -20.27 -22.37
N HIS A 135 15.51 -20.26 -21.45
CA HIS A 135 14.08 -20.42 -21.71
C HIS A 135 13.33 -19.08 -21.80
N LEU A 136 13.96 -17.98 -21.42
CA LEU A 136 13.38 -16.64 -21.44
C LEU A 136 13.70 -15.88 -22.73
N GLU A 137 12.69 -15.19 -23.27
CA GLU A 137 12.88 -14.24 -24.37
C GLU A 137 13.73 -13.04 -23.92
N GLU A 138 14.44 -12.39 -24.84
CA GLU A 138 15.25 -11.21 -24.52
C GLU A 138 14.45 -10.08 -23.84
N GLY A 139 13.19 -9.91 -24.22
CA GLY A 139 12.32 -8.93 -23.59
C GLY A 139 11.92 -9.29 -22.16
N MET A 140 11.79 -10.58 -21.84
CA MET A 140 11.52 -11.06 -20.47
C MET A 140 12.75 -10.82 -19.58
N LYS A 141 13.94 -11.15 -20.08
CA LYS A 141 15.22 -10.85 -19.40
C LYS A 141 15.42 -9.35 -19.19
N ALA A 142 14.95 -8.52 -20.11
CA ALA A 142 14.97 -7.08 -19.95
C ALA A 142 13.98 -6.58 -18.87
N GLU A 143 12.85 -7.26 -18.64
CA GLU A 143 11.94 -6.95 -17.53
C GLU A 143 12.55 -7.32 -16.17
N GLU A 144 13.27 -8.44 -16.08
CA GLU A 144 14.02 -8.86 -14.90
C GLU A 144 15.20 -7.94 -14.60
N SER A 145 15.97 -7.59 -15.63
CA SER A 145 17.05 -6.59 -15.53
C SER A 145 16.53 -5.21 -15.10
N ALA A 146 15.27 -4.90 -15.42
CA ALA A 146 14.59 -3.69 -14.96
C ALA A 146 13.89 -3.87 -13.59
N PHE A 147 14.01 -5.05 -12.97
CA PHE A 147 13.37 -5.45 -11.71
C PHE A 147 11.85 -5.22 -11.67
N SER A 148 11.23 -5.23 -12.84
CA SER A 148 9.82 -4.90 -13.03
C SER A 148 8.93 -6.13 -12.87
N ILE A 149 9.43 -7.26 -13.33
CA ILE A 149 8.77 -8.56 -13.37
C ILE A 149 9.86 -9.59 -13.08
N ASP A 150 9.55 -10.59 -12.26
CA ASP A 150 10.38 -11.77 -12.06
C ASP A 150 9.70 -12.95 -12.77
N TYR A 151 10.44 -13.74 -13.53
CA TYR A 151 9.93 -15.01 -14.06
C TYR A 151 10.42 -16.17 -13.18
N ASP A 152 9.59 -17.20 -13.03
CA ASP A 152 10.03 -18.49 -12.51
C ASP A 152 9.83 -19.52 -13.63
N VAL A 153 10.91 -20.20 -14.03
CA VAL A 153 10.81 -21.30 -15.02
C VAL A 153 10.80 -22.67 -14.35
N TRP A 154 9.74 -23.44 -14.65
CA TRP A 154 9.54 -24.80 -14.17
C TRP A 154 9.68 -25.79 -15.31
N ILE A 155 10.50 -26.84 -15.15
CA ILE A 155 10.71 -27.86 -16.18
C ILE A 155 10.40 -29.27 -15.68
N ASP A 156 9.80 -30.10 -16.54
CA ASP A 156 9.78 -31.55 -16.37
C ASP A 156 10.97 -32.16 -17.09
N GLU A 157 11.97 -32.63 -16.35
CA GLU A 157 13.18 -33.24 -16.94
C GLU A 157 12.91 -34.51 -17.76
N ARG A 158 11.75 -35.16 -17.55
CA ARG A 158 11.39 -36.39 -18.28
C ARG A 158 10.68 -36.11 -19.59
N SER A 159 9.78 -35.14 -19.61
CA SER A 159 8.96 -34.84 -20.79
C SER A 159 9.44 -33.62 -21.58
N GLY A 160 10.31 -32.78 -20.98
CA GLY A 160 10.72 -31.50 -21.55
C GLY A 160 9.66 -30.40 -21.47
N GLU A 161 8.55 -30.62 -20.74
CA GLU A 161 7.52 -29.60 -20.52
C GLU A 161 8.11 -28.41 -19.76
N VAL A 162 8.01 -27.21 -20.33
CA VAL A 162 8.44 -25.95 -19.70
C VAL A 162 7.22 -25.10 -19.36
N LYS A 163 7.16 -24.63 -18.13
CA LYS A 163 6.12 -23.75 -17.61
C LYS A 163 6.74 -22.49 -17.02
N ILE A 164 6.45 -21.36 -17.64
CA ILE A 164 6.94 -20.04 -17.21
C ILE A 164 5.84 -19.34 -16.42
N GLU A 165 6.14 -18.89 -15.20
CA GLU A 165 5.20 -18.15 -14.35
C GLU A 165 5.71 -16.72 -14.08
N LYS A 166 4.84 -15.72 -14.26
CA LYS A 166 5.17 -14.29 -14.18
C LYS A 166 4.80 -13.67 -12.84
N TYR A 167 5.73 -13.07 -12.11
CA TYR A 167 5.52 -12.42 -10.81
C TYR A 167 5.86 -10.92 -10.85
N PRO A 168 5.20 -10.06 -10.04
CA PRO A 168 5.56 -8.66 -9.95
C PRO A 168 6.93 -8.51 -9.29
N GLY A 169 7.83 -7.76 -9.91
CA GLY A 169 9.12 -7.41 -9.34
C GLY A 169 8.99 -6.32 -8.27
N HIS A 170 10.13 -5.86 -7.76
CA HIS A 170 10.17 -4.86 -6.69
C HIS A 170 10.16 -3.40 -7.19
N LEU A 171 10.47 -3.17 -8.47
CA LEU A 171 10.32 -1.86 -9.11
C LEU A 171 9.06 -1.82 -9.98
N GLN A 172 8.46 -0.64 -10.07
CA GLN A 172 7.32 -0.42 -10.96
C GLN A 172 7.81 0.17 -12.28
N ALA A 173 7.52 -0.52 -13.37
CA ALA A 173 7.72 -0.02 -14.72
C ALA A 173 6.41 -0.12 -15.51
N LEU A 174 6.23 0.80 -16.45
CA LEU A 174 5.04 0.82 -17.29
C LEU A 174 5.20 -0.16 -18.46
N ARG A 175 4.08 -0.65 -18.96
CA ARG A 175 4.05 -1.41 -20.20
C ARG A 175 4.41 -0.51 -21.37
N CYS A 176 5.37 -0.94 -22.18
CA CYS A 176 5.74 -0.27 -23.41
C CYS A 176 4.69 -0.51 -24.51
N ASN A 177 4.23 0.56 -25.18
CA ASN A 177 3.27 0.45 -26.27
C ASN A 177 3.86 -0.15 -27.55
N SER A 178 5.20 -0.12 -27.70
CA SER A 178 5.88 -0.61 -28.91
C SER A 178 6.20 -2.10 -28.83
N CYS A 179 6.83 -2.55 -27.73
CA CYS A 179 7.24 -3.96 -27.57
C CYS A 179 6.36 -4.77 -26.60
N GLY A 180 5.47 -4.13 -25.84
CA GLY A 180 4.55 -4.82 -24.94
C GLY A 180 5.12 -5.24 -23.58
N PHE A 181 6.43 -5.15 -23.36
CA PHE A 181 7.11 -5.47 -22.10
C PHE A 181 7.02 -4.33 -21.07
N TYR A 182 7.06 -4.66 -19.78
CA TYR A 182 7.02 -3.73 -18.64
C TYR A 182 8.40 -3.11 -18.36
N THR A 183 8.99 -2.46 -19.35
CA THR A 183 10.34 -1.89 -19.26
C THR A 183 10.37 -0.37 -19.42
N MET A 184 9.20 0.29 -19.47
CA MET A 184 9.10 1.73 -19.67
C MET A 184 9.29 2.48 -18.35
N LYS A 185 10.35 3.28 -18.25
CA LYS A 185 10.71 4.08 -17.06
C LYS A 185 10.82 5.56 -17.38
N VAL A 186 10.62 6.41 -16.37
CA VAL A 186 10.88 7.86 -16.50
C VAL A 186 12.39 8.08 -16.57
N VAL A 187 12.85 8.81 -17.57
CA VAL A 187 14.27 9.16 -17.75
C VAL A 187 14.54 10.64 -17.54
N ARG A 188 13.55 11.49 -17.81
CA ARG A 188 13.64 12.95 -17.64
C ARG A 188 12.28 13.50 -17.30
N GLU A 189 12.24 14.52 -16.45
CA GLU A 189 11.07 15.34 -16.22
C GLU A 189 11.42 16.78 -16.55
N GLU A 190 10.53 17.49 -17.22
CA GLU A 190 10.73 18.86 -17.69
C GLU A 190 9.47 19.68 -17.39
N ILE A 191 9.63 20.85 -16.77
CA ILE A 191 8.54 21.79 -16.57
C ILE A 191 8.50 22.70 -17.80
N THR A 192 7.49 22.52 -18.66
CA THR A 192 7.33 23.30 -19.90
C THR A 192 6.62 24.62 -19.67
N LYS A 193 5.74 24.65 -18.67
CA LYS A 193 5.05 25.87 -18.24
C LYS A 193 5.13 25.97 -16.73
N GLU A 194 5.72 27.04 -16.24
CA GLU A 194 5.74 27.30 -14.81
C GLU A 194 4.32 27.59 -14.30
N PRO A 195 3.96 27.07 -13.11
CA PRO A 195 2.71 27.45 -12.46
C PRO A 195 2.67 28.96 -12.18
N GLY A 196 1.51 29.58 -12.42
CA GLY A 196 1.33 31.01 -12.17
C GLY A 196 -0.11 31.37 -11.79
N PRO A 197 -0.40 32.67 -11.56
CA PRO A 197 -1.73 33.12 -11.16
C PRO A 197 -2.80 32.83 -12.23
N ASP A 198 -2.41 32.76 -13.50
CA ASP A 198 -3.31 32.55 -14.64
C ASP A 198 -3.66 31.07 -14.90
N GLY A 199 -3.09 30.13 -14.15
CA GLY A 199 -3.43 28.71 -14.25
C GLY A 199 -2.31 27.74 -13.87
N PRO A 200 -2.62 26.42 -13.84
CA PRO A 200 -1.65 25.39 -13.48
C PRO A 200 -0.44 25.37 -14.43
N GLY A 201 0.70 24.96 -13.87
CA GLY A 201 1.89 24.66 -14.64
C GLY A 201 1.75 23.34 -15.40
N GLU A 202 2.71 23.03 -16.25
CA GLU A 202 2.76 21.79 -17.03
C GLU A 202 4.10 21.09 -16.82
N LEU A 203 4.04 19.81 -16.45
CA LEU A 203 5.16 18.89 -16.34
C LEU A 203 5.08 17.87 -17.46
N ILE A 204 6.12 17.76 -18.28
CA ILE A 204 6.29 16.66 -19.21
C ILE A 204 7.21 15.61 -18.60
N LYS A 205 6.71 14.39 -18.45
CA LYS A 205 7.55 13.23 -18.14
C LYS A 205 7.95 12.53 -19.43
N HIS A 206 9.26 12.41 -19.64
CA HIS A 206 9.84 11.63 -20.71
C HIS A 206 10.12 10.22 -20.21
N TYR A 207 9.50 9.27 -20.87
CA TYR A 207 9.68 7.86 -20.63
C TYR A 207 10.53 7.24 -21.74
N GLN A 208 11.36 6.28 -21.36
CA GLN A 208 12.09 5.45 -22.31
C GLN A 208 11.98 3.98 -21.91
N CYS A 209 11.70 3.14 -22.91
CA CYS A 209 11.71 1.70 -22.75
C CYS A 209 13.15 1.20 -22.61
N TYR A 210 13.45 0.47 -21.54
CA TYR A 210 14.78 -0.10 -21.33
C TYR A 210 15.16 -1.14 -22.41
N TYR A 211 14.19 -1.91 -22.92
CA TYR A 211 14.39 -2.91 -23.97
C TYR A 211 14.48 -2.29 -25.37
N CYS A 212 13.35 -1.92 -25.98
CA CYS A 212 13.31 -1.45 -27.38
C CYS A 212 13.70 0.02 -27.58
N LYS A 213 14.09 0.74 -26.52
CA LYS A 213 14.48 2.16 -26.54
C LYS A 213 13.43 3.15 -27.05
N SER A 214 12.18 2.70 -27.30
CA SER A 214 11.08 3.60 -27.66
C SER A 214 10.87 4.67 -26.59
N VAL A 215 10.56 5.88 -27.04
CA VAL A 215 10.41 7.07 -26.20
C VAL A 215 8.95 7.50 -26.21
N ARG A 216 8.46 7.98 -25.07
CA ARG A 216 7.12 8.56 -24.93
C ARG A 216 7.18 9.77 -24.02
N ALA A 217 6.49 10.85 -24.39
CA ALA A 217 6.28 11.99 -23.50
C ALA A 217 4.82 12.03 -23.05
N THR A 218 4.56 12.45 -21.82
CA THR A 218 3.19 12.66 -21.31
C THR A 218 3.17 13.90 -20.43
N ALA A 219 2.24 14.81 -20.73
CA ALA A 219 2.04 16.04 -19.98
C ALA A 219 1.13 15.79 -18.77
N PHE A 220 1.44 16.45 -17.66
CA PHE A 220 0.71 16.46 -16.41
C PHE A 220 0.55 17.90 -15.93
N ASN A 221 -0.60 18.23 -15.35
CA ASN A 221 -0.82 19.54 -14.76
C ASN A 221 -0.14 19.62 -13.37
N ILE A 222 0.64 20.67 -13.15
CA ILE A 222 1.26 20.98 -11.86
C ILE A 222 0.41 22.05 -11.15
N SER A 223 0.22 21.88 -9.85
CA SER A 223 -0.47 22.86 -9.00
C SER A 223 0.23 24.22 -9.02
N THR A 224 -0.55 25.30 -8.88
CA THR A 224 -0.06 26.68 -8.74
C THR A 224 0.50 27.02 -7.36
N ARG A 225 0.47 26.05 -6.43
CA ARG A 225 0.86 26.28 -5.04
C ARG A 225 2.38 26.35 -4.90
N GLU A 226 2.88 27.47 -4.41
CA GLU A 226 4.28 27.67 -4.08
C GLU A 226 4.62 27.11 -2.69
N ALA A 227 5.92 26.97 -2.37
CA ALA A 227 6.38 26.52 -1.05
C ALA A 227 5.78 27.38 0.10
N ASP A 228 5.58 28.67 -0.15
CA ASP A 228 5.00 29.61 0.81
C ASP A 228 3.47 29.47 0.95
N ASP A 229 2.78 29.00 -0.09
CA ASP A 229 1.36 28.61 0.02
C ASP A 229 1.18 27.41 0.96
N TYR A 230 2.20 26.58 1.15
CA TYR A 230 2.20 25.54 2.19
C TYR A 230 2.56 26.09 3.59
N LYS A 231 3.19 27.26 3.70
CA LYS A 231 3.43 27.96 4.99
C LYS A 231 2.14 28.61 5.53
N ASN A 232 1.33 29.16 4.62
CA ASN A 232 0.04 29.82 4.91
C ASN A 232 -1.18 28.92 4.70
N SER A 233 -1.02 27.76 4.04
CA SER A 233 -1.89 26.61 4.25
C SER A 233 -2.08 26.53 5.75
N PRO A 234 -3.32 26.44 6.27
CA PRO A 234 -3.55 26.43 7.71
C PRO A 234 -2.51 25.48 8.24
N ARG A 235 -1.57 25.98 9.07
CA ARG A 235 -0.64 25.12 9.80
C ARG A 235 -1.53 23.97 10.20
N MET A 236 -1.13 22.74 9.93
CA MET A 236 -1.69 21.66 10.72
C MET A 236 -1.33 22.07 12.15
N ALA A 237 -2.18 22.89 12.76
CA ALA A 237 -2.25 23.09 14.15
C ALA A 237 -2.53 21.65 14.54
N PHE A 238 -1.48 20.97 14.97
CA PHE A 238 -1.62 19.89 15.92
C PHE A 238 -2.46 20.52 17.00
N ARG A 239 -3.79 20.42 16.84
CA ARG A 239 -4.78 21.01 17.72
C ARG A 239 -4.49 20.37 19.05
N ARG A 240 -3.65 21.00 19.90
CA ARG A 240 -3.07 20.43 21.14
C ARG A 240 -3.34 18.92 21.20
N SER A 241 -2.66 18.13 20.36
CA SER A 241 -2.99 16.72 20.35
C SER A 241 -2.49 16.20 21.68
N LYS A 242 -3.42 15.87 22.58
CA LYS A 242 -3.15 15.11 23.81
C LYS A 242 -2.49 13.74 23.52
N ASN A 243 -2.28 13.42 22.24
CA ASN A 243 -1.78 12.17 21.68
C ASN A 243 -0.52 12.39 20.81
N VAL A 244 0.43 13.22 21.25
CA VAL A 244 1.80 13.14 20.72
C VAL A 244 2.59 12.24 21.65
N GLU A 245 2.96 11.06 21.18
CA GLU A 245 3.69 10.07 21.99
C GLU A 245 5.21 10.28 21.92
N MET A 246 5.72 10.69 20.75
CA MET A 246 7.14 10.96 20.52
C MET A 246 7.31 11.85 19.27
N ILE A 247 8.29 12.75 19.33
CA ILE A 247 8.77 13.58 18.23
C ILE A 247 10.26 13.30 18.07
N ARG A 248 10.68 12.87 16.89
CA ARG A 248 12.10 12.66 16.56
C ARG A 248 12.57 13.74 15.58
N LEU A 249 13.60 14.47 15.96
CA LEU A 249 14.29 15.48 15.15
C LEU A 249 15.63 14.92 14.66
N GLU A 250 15.88 14.96 13.36
CA GLU A 250 17.18 14.65 12.75
C GLU A 250 17.84 15.96 12.34
N ILE A 251 19.03 16.23 12.89
CA ILE A 251 19.86 17.38 12.52
C ILE A 251 21.08 16.85 11.75
N GLN A 252 21.23 17.33 10.52
CA GLN A 252 22.35 16.99 9.64
C GLN A 252 23.29 18.18 9.53
N THR A 253 24.56 17.99 9.86
CA THR A 253 25.58 19.04 9.71
C THR A 253 26.33 18.90 8.39
N ASN A 254 26.86 20.01 7.87
CA ASN A 254 27.66 20.05 6.65
C ASN A 254 28.95 19.22 6.73
N THR A 255 29.38 18.86 7.95
CA THR A 255 30.52 17.97 8.22
C THR A 255 30.16 16.47 8.15
N GLY A 256 28.94 16.13 7.70
CA GLY A 256 28.52 14.75 7.47
C GLY A 256 28.00 14.02 8.71
N GLY A 257 27.89 14.70 9.86
CA GLY A 257 27.34 14.14 11.09
C GLY A 257 25.81 14.17 11.09
N LYS A 258 25.19 13.03 11.43
CA LYS A 258 23.75 12.94 11.70
C LYS A 258 23.51 12.74 13.19
N LYS A 259 22.69 13.60 13.80
CA LYS A 259 22.26 13.46 15.20
C LYS A 259 20.75 13.37 15.27
N PHE A 260 20.27 12.49 16.15
CA PHE A 260 18.84 12.27 16.40
C PHE A 260 18.51 12.72 17.82
N PHE A 261 17.41 13.46 17.96
CA PHE A 261 16.87 13.92 19.23
C PHE A 261 15.41 13.51 19.33
N GLU A 262 15.01 12.98 20.48
CA GLU A 262 13.64 12.51 20.71
C GLU A 262 13.01 13.29 21.86
N PHE A 263 11.77 13.73 21.67
CA PHE A 263 11.01 14.54 22.64
C PHE A 263 9.63 13.93 22.84
N GLN A 264 9.13 13.99 24.07
CA GLN A 264 7.81 13.45 24.40
C GLN A 264 6.67 14.44 24.13
N SER A 265 7.00 15.69 23.83
CA SER A 265 5.99 16.71 23.54
C SER A 265 6.47 17.72 22.51
N VAL A 266 5.51 18.31 21.81
CA VAL A 266 5.74 19.39 20.83
C VAL A 266 6.41 20.59 21.49
N GLY A 267 6.05 20.90 22.74
CA GLY A 267 6.65 22.01 23.48
C GLY A 267 8.13 21.81 23.78
N GLN A 268 8.55 20.59 24.14
CA GLN A 268 9.97 20.28 24.39
C GLN A 268 10.80 20.33 23.10
N ALA A 269 10.29 19.76 22.01
CA ALA A 269 10.96 19.82 20.71
C ALA A 269 11.11 21.27 20.23
N GLN A 270 10.08 22.10 20.42
CA GLN A 270 10.12 23.51 20.03
C GLN A 270 11.13 24.31 20.85
N LYS A 271 11.16 24.13 22.18
CA LYS A 271 12.14 24.79 23.05
C LYS A 271 13.59 24.41 22.71
N PHE A 272 13.83 23.13 22.40
CA PHE A 272 15.15 22.65 21.97
C PHE A 272 15.61 23.32 20.67
N LEU A 273 14.71 23.47 19.69
CA LEU A 273 15.04 24.14 18.43
C LEU A 273 15.35 25.63 18.63
N GLU A 274 14.65 26.31 19.54
CA GLU A 274 14.92 27.71 19.89
C GLU A 274 16.31 27.88 20.56
N GLU A 275 16.70 26.98 21.46
CA GLU A 275 18.02 26.99 22.11
C GLU A 275 19.14 26.61 21.12
N TYR A 276 18.90 25.63 20.25
CA TYR A 276 19.88 25.16 19.25
C TYR A 276 20.24 26.23 18.23
N ASP A 277 19.28 27.08 17.82
CA ASP A 277 19.56 28.18 16.89
C ASP A 277 20.36 29.32 17.55
N SER A 278 20.29 29.45 18.88
CA SER A 278 21.05 30.43 19.66
C SER A 278 22.49 30.00 20.01
N GLU A 279 22.86 28.74 19.80
CA GLU A 279 24.22 28.20 19.99
C GLU A 279 25.11 28.28 18.74
N LYS A 280 24.67 28.95 17.67
CA LYS A 280 25.58 29.33 16.57
C LYS A 280 26.63 30.32 17.10
N PRO A 281 27.95 30.05 16.95
CA PRO A 281 28.96 31.10 17.10
C PRO A 281 28.80 32.18 16.03
#